data_AF-A0A923L7C7-F1
#
_entry.id   AF-A0A923L7C7-F1
#
_cell.length_a   1.000
_cell.length_b   1.000
_cell.length_c   1.000
_cell.angle_alpha   90.00
_cell.angle_beta   90.00
_cell.angle_gamma   90.00
#
_symmetry.space_group_name_H-M   'P 1'
#
loop_
_entity.id
_entity.type
_entity.pdbx_description
1 polymer ?
#
loop_
_entity_poly.entity_id
_entity_poly.type
_entity_poly.pdbx_seq_one_letter_code
_entity_poly.pdbx_strand_id
1 'polypeptide(L)'
;MKSIELDKVQEKLESFVGKDVYIHLETTNGAYASHVNEKAYNVGVYIRNTKVRFNQAKIVGDGKSYRAGLKMDIGWIYAEGLTEWTMHEGEKLLMAGHDREGRLMVALQISETPFHY
;
A
#
# COMPACT_ATOMS: atom_id res chain seq x y z
N MET A 1 -5.01 -10.30 -6.94
CA MET A 1 -3.59 -9.89 -6.94
C MET A 1 -2.74 -11.16 -6.86
N LYS A 2 -1.41 -11.05 -6.83
CA LYS A 2 -0.51 -12.20 -6.59
C LYS A 2 0.44 -11.90 -5.44
N SER A 3 1.05 -12.92 -4.84
CA SER A 3 2.01 -12.75 -3.75
C SER A 3 3.15 -11.80 -4.12
N ILE A 4 3.60 -11.00 -3.15
CA ILE A 4 4.75 -10.10 -3.31
C ILE A 4 5.99 -10.88 -3.72
N GLU A 5 6.54 -10.47 -4.86
CA GLU A 5 7.85 -10.88 -5.35
C GLU A 5 8.81 -9.74 -5.01
N LEU A 6 9.55 -9.86 -3.90
CA LEU A 6 10.27 -8.75 -3.26
C LEU A 6 11.07 -7.91 -4.25
N ASP A 7 11.91 -8.54 -5.07
CA ASP A 7 12.78 -7.84 -6.02
C ASP A 7 12.00 -7.12 -7.12
N LYS A 8 10.92 -7.73 -7.64
CA LYS A 8 10.08 -7.10 -8.67
C LYS A 8 9.31 -5.91 -8.11
N VAL A 9 8.79 -6.03 -6.89
CA VAL A 9 8.08 -4.93 -6.24
C VAL A 9 9.05 -3.79 -5.91
N GLN A 10 10.26 -4.11 -5.42
CA GLN A 10 11.31 -3.13 -5.20
C GLN A 10 11.66 -2.38 -6.49
N GLU A 11 11.85 -3.08 -7.61
CA GLU A 11 12.11 -2.47 -8.93
C GLU A 11 10.97 -1.51 -9.35
N LYS A 12 9.71 -1.91 -9.16
CA LYS A 12 8.57 -1.03 -9.48
C LYS A 12 8.48 0.17 -8.57
N LEU A 13 8.73 0.03 -7.27
CA LEU A 13 8.81 1.16 -6.34
C LEU A 13 9.90 2.16 -6.75
N GLU A 14 11.08 1.65 -7.12
CA GLU A 14 12.22 2.47 -7.57
C GLU A 14 11.91 3.23 -8.86
N SER A 15 11.09 2.65 -9.76
CA SER A 15 10.69 3.29 -11.02
C SER A 15 9.87 4.59 -10.86
N PHE A 16 9.34 4.83 -9.66
CA PHE A 16 8.60 6.05 -9.30
C PHE A 16 9.46 7.09 -8.56
N VAL A 17 10.69 6.75 -8.14
CA VAL A 17 11.57 7.66 -7.40
C VAL A 17 11.83 8.92 -8.22
N GLY A 18 11.70 10.08 -7.57
CA GLY A 18 11.95 11.37 -8.19
C GLY A 18 10.85 11.85 -9.14
N LYS A 19 9.72 11.12 -9.27
CA LYS A 19 8.54 11.54 -10.03
C LYS A 19 7.46 12.11 -9.11
N ASP A 20 6.63 12.99 -9.65
CA ASP A 20 5.37 13.37 -9.03
C ASP A 20 4.37 12.21 -9.20
N VAL A 21 3.91 11.63 -8.09
CA VAL A 21 3.00 10.49 -8.09
C VAL A 21 1.81 10.73 -7.17
N TYR A 22 0.73 10.01 -7.43
CA TYR A 22 -0.47 9.95 -6.62
C TYR A 22 -0.44 8.70 -5.77
N ILE A 23 -0.63 8.89 -4.46
CA ILE A 23 -0.72 7.80 -3.49
C ILE A 23 -2.16 7.62 -3.06
N HIS A 24 -2.56 6.35 -2.99
CA HIS A 24 -3.66 5.91 -2.15
C HIS A 24 -3.11 5.01 -1.05
N LEU A 25 -3.41 5.36 0.19
CA LEU A 25 -3.10 4.56 1.37
C LEU A 25 -4.38 4.42 2.17
N GLU A 26 -4.76 3.17 2.42
CA GLU A 26 -5.91 2.83 3.22
C GLU A 26 -5.50 1.79 4.25
N THR A 27 -5.93 1.99 5.50
CA THR A 27 -5.92 0.95 6.50
C THR A 27 -7.32 0.81 7.08
N THR A 28 -7.70 -0.44 7.27
CA THR A 28 -8.97 -0.80 7.88
C THR A 28 -8.62 -1.70 9.05
N ASN A 29 -8.52 -1.12 10.24
CA ASN A 29 -8.56 -1.91 11.47
C ASN A 29 -10.02 -2.31 11.67
N GLY A 30 -10.38 -3.33 10.89
CA GLY A 30 -11.70 -3.88 10.68
C GLY A 30 -12.84 -2.87 10.66
N ALA A 31 -13.19 -2.34 9.48
CA ALA A 31 -14.61 -2.05 9.21
C ALA A 31 -15.50 -3.30 9.44
N TYR A 32 -14.87 -4.48 9.49
CA TYR A 32 -15.46 -5.79 9.74
C TYR A 32 -15.12 -6.39 11.11
N ALA A 33 -14.30 -5.74 11.94
CA ALA A 33 -13.94 -6.34 13.24
C ALA A 33 -15.16 -6.43 14.16
N SER A 34 -16.16 -5.55 13.98
CA SER A 34 -17.47 -5.61 14.62
C SER A 34 -18.30 -6.85 14.26
N HIS A 35 -18.09 -7.50 13.10
CA HIS A 35 -18.79 -8.74 12.75
C HIS A 35 -18.31 -9.95 13.58
N VAL A 36 -17.09 -9.90 14.10
CA VAL A 36 -16.47 -10.99 14.87
C VAL A 36 -16.43 -10.66 16.37
N ASN A 37 -16.37 -9.37 16.73
CA ASN A 37 -16.37 -8.91 18.10
C ASN A 37 -16.97 -7.50 18.18
N GLU A 38 -18.17 -7.36 18.77
CA GLU A 38 -18.85 -6.06 18.98
C GLU A 38 -18.01 -5.03 19.74
N LYS A 39 -16.95 -5.46 20.45
CA LYS A 39 -16.03 -4.58 21.18
C LYS A 39 -14.81 -4.13 20.37
N ALA A 40 -14.70 -4.51 19.10
CA ALA A 40 -13.60 -4.07 18.25
C ALA A 40 -13.79 -2.62 17.80
N TYR A 41 -12.72 -1.84 17.85
CA TYR A 41 -12.74 -0.45 17.40
C TYR A 41 -12.58 -0.40 15.87
N ASN A 42 -13.60 0.11 15.18
CA ASN A 42 -13.53 0.43 13.76
C ASN A 42 -12.67 1.68 13.59
N VAL A 43 -11.38 1.51 13.30
CA VAL A 43 -10.43 2.61 13.10
C VAL A 43 -9.74 2.41 11.76
N GLY A 44 -9.56 3.49 11.02
CA GLY A 44 -8.89 3.42 9.73
C GLY A 44 -8.27 4.74 9.36
N VAL A 45 -7.43 4.68 8.34
CA VAL A 45 -6.88 5.86 7.67
C VAL A 45 -7.22 5.72 6.20
N TYR A 46 -7.62 6.81 5.58
CA TYR A 46 -7.87 6.85 4.15
C TYR A 46 -7.27 8.14 3.58
N ILE A 47 -6.35 7.99 2.65
CA ILE A 47 -5.90 9.06 1.77
C ILE A 47 -5.97 8.56 0.33
N ARG A 48 -6.40 9.43 -0.59
CA ARG A 48 -6.47 9.12 -2.02
C ARG A 48 -6.02 10.33 -2.81
N ASN A 49 -5.33 10.06 -3.92
CA ASN A 49 -4.76 11.10 -4.79
C ASN A 49 -3.90 12.11 -4.04
N THR A 50 -3.21 11.65 -2.99
CA THR A 50 -2.21 12.49 -2.32
C THR A 50 -1.01 12.59 -3.25
N LYS A 51 -0.81 13.78 -3.84
CA LYS A 51 0.31 14.03 -4.73
C LYS A 51 1.58 14.20 -3.91
N VAL A 52 2.57 13.35 -4.13
CA VAL A 52 3.87 13.39 -3.44
C VAL A 52 5.01 13.17 -4.42
N ARG A 53 6.22 13.51 -3.98
CA ARG A 53 7.47 13.17 -4.65
C ARG A 53 8.41 12.60 -3.61
N PHE A 54 8.82 11.34 -3.78
CA PHE A 54 9.74 10.66 -2.87
C PHE A 54 11.11 10.45 -3.53
N ASN A 55 12.16 10.52 -2.72
CA ASN A 55 13.55 10.38 -3.13
C ASN A 55 14.15 9.00 -2.80
N GLN A 56 13.46 8.20 -1.97
CA GLN A 56 13.82 6.82 -1.69
C GLN A 56 12.56 5.98 -1.50
N ALA A 57 12.59 4.74 -1.98
CA ALA A 57 11.57 3.74 -1.68
C ALA A 57 12.23 2.41 -1.30
N LYS A 58 11.66 1.73 -0.30
CA LYS A 58 12.15 0.42 0.13
C LYS A 58 11.00 -0.47 0.55
N ILE A 59 11.03 -1.72 0.08
CA ILE A 59 10.23 -2.81 0.63
C ILE A 59 11.15 -3.81 1.34
N VAL A 60 10.71 -4.29 2.51
CA VAL A 60 11.38 -5.34 3.29
C VAL A 60 10.33 -6.27 3.87
N GLY A 61 10.68 -7.54 4.06
CA GLY A 61 9.77 -8.54 4.64
C GLY A 61 10.46 -9.87 4.85
N ASP A 62 9.71 -10.82 5.41
CA ASP A 62 10.19 -12.15 5.81
C ASP A 62 9.69 -13.29 4.89
N GLY A 63 9.06 -12.94 3.76
CA GLY A 63 8.42 -13.87 2.84
C GLY A 63 6.92 -14.07 3.09
N LYS A 64 6.41 -13.74 4.27
CA LYS A 64 4.98 -13.84 4.63
C LYS A 64 4.30 -12.49 4.63
N SER A 65 4.96 -11.49 5.19
CA SER A 65 4.46 -10.12 5.25
C SER A 65 5.57 -9.12 4.98
N TYR A 66 5.19 -8.00 4.40
CA TYR A 66 6.09 -6.96 3.95
C TYR A 66 5.65 -5.60 4.48
N ARG A 67 6.63 -4.72 4.60
CA ARG A 67 6.45 -3.29 4.86
C ARG A 67 7.13 -2.50 3.76
N ALA A 68 6.48 -1.44 3.31
CA ALA A 68 6.99 -0.51 2.31
C ALA A 68 7.09 0.90 2.92
N GLY A 69 8.22 1.56 2.68
CA GLY A 69 8.48 2.93 3.10
C GLY A 69 8.87 3.81 1.92
N LEU A 70 8.29 5.01 1.85
CA LEU A 70 8.60 6.05 0.88
C LEU A 70 9.13 7.28 1.63
N LYS A 71 10.36 7.70 1.33
CA LYS A 71 10.98 8.90 1.91
C LYS A 71 10.73 10.10 1.02
N MET A 72 10.05 11.11 1.53
CA MET A 72 9.96 12.43 0.89
C MET A 72 11.06 13.34 1.46
N ASP A 73 11.22 14.56 0.94
CA ASP A 73 12.17 15.52 1.55
C ASP A 73 11.79 15.80 3.00
N ILE A 74 10.51 16.07 3.24
CA ILE A 74 9.92 16.29 4.57
C ILE A 74 8.86 15.22 4.84
N GLY A 75 9.22 14.20 5.60
CA GLY A 75 8.31 13.14 6.03
C GLY A 75 8.45 11.81 5.29
N TRP A 76 7.55 10.89 5.63
CA TRP A 76 7.57 9.50 5.17
C TRP A 76 6.14 9.00 4.97
N ILE A 77 5.95 8.08 4.02
CA ILE A 77 4.76 7.23 3.92
C ILE A 77 5.22 5.81 4.26
N TYR A 78 4.46 5.12 5.11
CA TYR A 78 4.79 3.78 5.57
C TYR A 78 3.53 2.91 5.59
N ALA A 79 3.63 1.71 5.04
CA ALA A 79 2.57 0.71 5.06
C ALA A 79 3.16 -0.64 5.49
N GLU A 80 2.50 -1.31 6.43
CA GLU A 80 2.90 -2.61 6.97
C GLU A 80 1.74 -3.59 6.88
N GLY A 81 2.06 -4.87 6.68
CA GLY A 81 1.07 -5.93 6.52
C GLY A 81 0.79 -6.28 5.05
N LEU A 82 1.59 -5.77 4.11
CA LEU A 82 1.43 -6.05 2.68
C LEU A 82 1.81 -7.50 2.39
N THR A 83 1.03 -8.19 1.56
CA THR A 83 1.25 -9.60 1.20
C THR A 83 1.13 -9.84 -0.30
N GLU A 84 0.34 -9.02 -1.00
CA GLU A 84 0.00 -9.16 -2.40
C GLU A 84 0.27 -7.88 -3.18
N TRP A 85 0.47 -8.03 -4.49
CA TRP A 85 0.63 -6.92 -5.43
C TRP A 85 0.12 -7.25 -6.83
N THR A 86 -0.06 -6.23 -7.65
CA THR A 86 -0.22 -6.32 -9.11
C THR A 86 0.12 -4.99 -9.76
N MET A 87 0.41 -5.02 -11.07
CA MET A 87 0.32 -3.82 -11.91
C MET A 87 -1.08 -3.76 -12.50
N HIS A 88 -1.77 -2.64 -12.33
CA HIS A 88 -3.06 -2.37 -12.97
C HIS A 88 -2.84 -1.52 -14.20
N GLU A 89 -3.39 -1.96 -15.34
CA GLU A 89 -3.20 -1.35 -16.67
C GLU A 89 -1.73 -1.19 -17.09
N GLY A 90 -0.82 -1.92 -16.44
CA GLY A 90 0.62 -1.80 -16.68
C GLY A 90 1.30 -0.61 -16.01
N GLU A 91 0.55 0.34 -15.44
CA GLU A 91 1.09 1.63 -14.97
C GLU A 91 0.94 1.84 -13.45
N LYS A 92 -0.12 1.31 -12.84
CA LYS A 92 -0.44 1.57 -11.42
C LYS A 92 0.04 0.40 -10.56
N LEU A 93 0.96 0.66 -9.64
CA LEU A 93 1.40 -0.35 -8.67
C LEU A 93 0.38 -0.43 -7.55
N LEU A 94 -0.27 -1.59 -7.40
CA LEU A 94 -1.19 -1.84 -6.31
C LEU A 94 -0.58 -2.89 -5.39
N MET A 95 -0.46 -2.57 -4.10
CA MET A 95 -0.07 -3.52 -3.06
C MET A 95 -1.14 -3.55 -1.98
N ALA A 96 -1.44 -4.74 -1.46
CA ALA A 96 -2.45 -4.93 -0.43
C ALA A 96 -2.07 -6.03 0.55
N GLY A 97 -2.67 -5.96 1.74
CA GLY A 97 -2.67 -6.99 2.76
C GLY A 97 -4.10 -7.29 3.16
N HIS A 98 -4.45 -8.57 3.22
CA HIS A 98 -5.77 -9.05 3.60
C HIS A 98 -5.68 -9.93 4.85
N ASP A 99 -6.76 -9.98 5.62
CA ASP A 99 -6.89 -10.92 6.74
C ASP A 99 -7.22 -12.34 6.25
N ARG A 100 -7.44 -13.26 7.20
CA ARG A 100 -7.75 -14.67 6.91
C ARG A 100 -9.09 -14.88 6.19
N GLU A 101 -9.97 -13.89 6.24
CA GLU A 101 -11.29 -13.91 5.57
C GLU A 101 -11.23 -13.17 4.23
N GLY A 102 -10.05 -12.71 3.81
CA GLY A 102 -9.85 -11.98 2.56
C GLY A 102 -10.26 -10.50 2.64
N ARG A 103 -10.49 -9.96 3.84
CA ARG A 103 -10.89 -8.57 4.04
C ARG A 103 -9.66 -7.68 4.04
N LEU A 104 -9.78 -6.50 3.44
CA LEU A 104 -8.66 -5.55 3.38
C LEU A 104 -8.21 -5.17 4.79
N MET A 105 -6.90 -5.11 5.00
CA MET A 105 -6.27 -4.56 6.22
C MET A 105 -5.47 -3.32 5.88
N VAL A 106 -4.72 -3.36 4.78
CA VAL A 106 -3.85 -2.30 4.30
C VAL A 106 -3.80 -2.31 2.78
N ALA A 107 -3.81 -1.13 2.17
CA ALA A 107 -3.51 -0.91 0.77
C ALA A 107 -2.50 0.23 0.63
N LEU A 108 -1.46 0.02 -0.18
CA LEU A 108 -0.58 1.09 -0.66
C LEU A 108 -0.53 1.01 -2.19
N GLN A 109 -1.05 2.04 -2.84
CA GLN A 109 -1.14 2.13 -4.29
C GLN A 109 -0.44 3.39 -4.78
N ILE A 110 0.28 3.27 -5.88
CA ILE A 110 1.11 4.33 -6.47
C ILE A 110 0.84 4.42 -7.96
N SER A 111 0.65 5.64 -8.47
CA SER A 111 0.49 5.90 -9.90
C SER A 111 1.02 7.27 -10.29
N GLU A 112 1.48 7.44 -11.53
CA GLU A 112 1.80 8.76 -12.10
C GLU A 112 0.53 9.56 -12.48
N THR A 113 -0.64 8.90 -12.54
CA THR A 113 -1.94 9.54 -12.81
C THR A 113 -2.88 9.39 -11.61
N PRO A 114 -3.87 10.29 -11.43
CA PRO A 114 -4.87 10.15 -10.37
C PRO A 114 -5.66 8.84 -10.49
N PHE A 115 -6.03 8.26 -9.35
CA PHE A 115 -6.97 7.16 -9.28
C PHE A 115 -8.41 7.68 -9.42
N HIS A 116 -9.12 7.20 -10.43
CA HIS A 116 -10.54 7.49 -10.69
C HIS A 116 -11.43 6.33 -10.20
N TYR A 117 -12.75 6.55 -10.22
CA TYR A 117 -13.78 5.55 -9.94
C TYR A 117 -14.30 4.93 -11.23
#